data_AF-A0A7X9KR32-F1
#
_entry.id   AF-A0A7X9KR32-F1
#
_cell.length_a   1.000
_cell.length_b   1.000
_cell.length_c   1.000
_cell.angle_alpha   90.00
_cell.angle_beta   90.00
_cell.angle_gamma   90.00
#
_symmetry.space_group_name_H-M   'P 1'
#
loop_
_entity.id
_entity.type
_entity.pdbx_description
1 polymer ?
#
loop_
_entity_poly.entity_id
_entity_poly.type
_entity_poly.pdbx_seq_one_letter_code
_entity_poly.pdbx_strand_id
1 'polypeptide(L)' 'MNKKNNNALLWKYLSLGTQIIVALGAAVYFGLKIDHWLNFKMPLAVWVLPLFIITLLIYKVIKDTAPKK' A
#
# COMPACT_ATOMS: atom_id res chain seq x y z
N MET A 1 -31.82 -21.01 2.88
CA MET A 1 -30.86 -20.66 3.95
C MET A 1 -29.55 -20.21 3.31
N ASN A 2 -29.27 -18.89 3.31
CA ASN A 2 -28.07 -18.34 2.70
C ASN A 2 -26.85 -18.69 3.56
N LYS A 3 -26.02 -19.64 3.11
CA LYS A 3 -24.81 -20.08 3.81
C LYS A 3 -23.81 -18.93 3.75
N LYS A 4 -23.79 -18.09 4.78
CA LYS A 4 -22.86 -16.96 4.94
C LYS A 4 -21.45 -17.49 4.65
N ASN A 5 -20.89 -17.11 3.50
CA ASN A 5 -19.65 -17.68 2.99
C ASN A 5 -18.49 -17.10 3.80
N ASN A 6 -18.18 -17.73 4.94
CA ASN A 6 -17.11 -17.29 5.85
C ASN A 6 -15.77 -17.15 5.12
N ASN A 7 -15.56 -17.93 4.06
CA ASN A 7 -14.38 -17.86 3.20
C ASN A 7 -14.31 -16.57 2.40
N ALA A 8 -15.44 -15.93 2.07
CA ALA A 8 -15.47 -14.68 1.32
C ALA A 8 -14.83 -13.52 2.11
N LEU A 9 -14.99 -13.50 3.44
CA LEU A 9 -14.31 -12.54 4.30
C LEU A 9 -12.80 -12.80 4.31
N LEU A 10 -12.37 -14.06 4.41
CA LEU A 10 -10.95 -14.43 4.35
C LEU A 10 -10.31 -14.01 3.03
N TRP A 11 -10.95 -14.30 1.90
CA TRP A 11 -10.50 -13.88 0.57
C TRP A 11 -10.43 -12.36 0.42
N LYS A 12 -11.40 -11.64 0.99
CA LYS A 12 -11.39 -10.17 1.00
C LYS A 12 -10.17 -9.62 1.74
N TYR A 13 -9.91 -10.11 2.96
CA TYR A 13 -8.74 -9.65 3.73
C TYR A 13 -7.41 -10.05 3.10
N LEU A 14 -7.34 -11.26 2.52
CA LEU A 14 -6.16 -11.72 1.80
C LEU A 14 -5.87 -10.81 0.60
N SER A 15 -6.89 -10.49 -0.22
CA SER A 15 -6.72 -9.60 -1.37
C SER A 15 -6.25 -8.21 -0.94
N LEU A 16 -6.84 -7.64 0.10
CA LEU A 16 -6.42 -6.34 0.64
C LEU A 16 -4.97 -6.36 1.14
N GLY A 17 -4.58 -7.40 1.90
CA GLY A 17 -3.21 -7.57 2.37
C GLY A 17 -2.21 -7.68 1.22
N THR A 18 -2.51 -8.51 0.22
CA THR A 18 -1.68 -8.68 -0.98
C THR A 18 -1.52 -7.37 -1.75
N GLN A 19 -2.59 -6.58 -1.89
CA GLN A 19 -2.51 -5.27 -2.55
C GLN A 19 -1.50 -4.35 -1.86
N ILE A 20 -1.51 -4.29 -0.52
CA ILE A 20 -0.57 -3.48 0.26
C ILE A 20 0.86 -4.00 0.07
N ILE A 21 1.07 -5.31 0.17
CA ILE A 21 2.40 -5.93 0.01
C ILE A 21 2.95 -5.65 -1.39
N VAL A 22 2.15 -5.84 -2.43
CA VAL A 22 2.54 -5.58 -3.83
C VAL A 22 2.84 -4.11 -4.03
N ALA A 23 2.01 -3.20 -3.49
CA ALA A 23 2.25 -1.77 -3.60
C ALA A 23 3.57 -1.34 -2.93
N LEU A 24 3.86 -1.85 -1.73
CA LEU A 24 5.12 -1.56 -1.03
C LEU A 24 6.32 -2.19 -1.73
N GLY A 25 6.22 -3.44 -2.17
CA GLY A 25 7.28 -4.11 -2.94
C GLY A 25 7.59 -3.39 -4.24
N ALA A 26 6.55 -2.95 -4.96
CA ALA A 26 6.69 -2.14 -6.16
C ALA A 26 7.34 -0.77 -5.84
N ALA A 27 6.92 -0.10 -4.77
CA ALA A 27 7.48 1.18 -4.35
C ALA A 27 8.99 1.08 -4.06
N VAL A 28 9.43 0.02 -3.38
CA VAL A 28 10.85 -0.25 -3.13
C VAL A 28 11.59 -0.54 -4.44
N TYR A 29 11.04 -1.39 -5.31
CA TYR A 29 11.66 -1.73 -6.59
C TYR A 29 11.83 -0.49 -7.49
N PHE A 30 10.78 0.33 -7.62
CA PHE A 30 10.85 1.58 -8.36
C PHE A 30 11.79 2.58 -7.69
N GLY A 31 11.79 2.66 -6.36
CA GLY A 31 12.73 3.48 -5.60
C GLY A 31 14.18 3.13 -5.92
N LEU A 32 14.53 1.85 -5.93
CA LEU A 32 15.88 1.39 -6.27
C LEU A 32 16.26 1.78 -7.71
N LYS A 33 15.32 1.62 -8.65
CA LYS A 33 15.55 1.98 -10.05
C LYS A 33 15.74 3.49 -10.22
N ILE A 34 14.94 4.30 -9.52
CA ILE A 34 15.02 5.77 -9.55
C ILE A 34 16.32 6.25 -8.91
N ASP A 35 16.64 5.74 -7.71
CA ASP A 35 17.86 6.12 -6.99
C ASP A 35 19.11 5.81 -7.79
N HIS A 36 19.15 4.66 -8.46
CA HIS A 36 20.25 4.28 -9.34
C HIS A 36 20.28 5.16 -10.60
N TRP A 37 19.14 5.43 -11.25
CA TRP A 37 19.09 6.25 -12.45
C TRP A 37 19.53 7.70 -12.21
N LEU A 38 19.20 8.25 -11.03
CA LEU A 38 19.57 9.60 -10.63
C LEU A 38 20.95 9.68 -9.94
N ASN A 39 21.66 8.56 -9.79
CA ASN A 39 22.95 8.46 -9.09
C ASN A 39 22.91 9.12 -7.69
N PHE A 40 21.81 8.93 -6.96
CA PHE A 40 21.75 9.45 -5.61
C PHE A 40 22.76 8.72 -4.72
N LYS A 41 23.60 9.48 -4.01
CA LYS A 41 24.56 8.92 -3.04
C LYS A 41 23.88 8.27 -1.84
N MET A 42 22.62 8.62 -1.60
CA MET A 42 21.77 8.07 -0.55
C MET A 42 20.48 7.55 -1.18
N PRO A 43 19.99 6.35 -0.81
CA PRO A 43 18.80 5.74 -1.42
C PRO A 43 17.50 6.41 -0.93
N LEU A 44 17.26 7.64 -1.39
CA LEU A 44 16.16 8.49 -0.92
C LEU A 44 14.80 8.01 -1.45
N ALA A 45 14.69 7.66 -2.73
CA ALA A 45 13.43 7.23 -3.33
C ALA A 45 12.95 5.91 -2.73
N VAL A 46 13.86 4.97 -2.42
CA VAL A 46 13.55 3.72 -1.71
C VAL A 46 12.89 3.98 -0.35
N TRP A 47 13.25 5.07 0.33
CA TRP A 47 12.67 5.42 1.63
C TRP A 47 11.38 6.25 1.48
N VAL A 48 11.40 7.25 0.61
CA VAL A 48 10.30 8.21 0.47
C VAL A 48 9.08 7.57 -0.19
N LEU A 49 9.24 6.72 -1.20
CA LEU A 49 8.11 6.11 -1.92
C LEU A 49 7.24 5.21 -1.02
N PRO A 50 7.79 4.26 -0.24
CA PRO A 50 6.98 3.46 0.68
C PRO A 50 6.30 4.30 1.76
N LEU A 51 7.00 5.31 2.31
CA LEU A 51 6.42 6.23 3.29
C LEU A 51 5.26 7.03 2.69
N PHE A 52 5.38 7.45 1.43
CA PHE A 52 4.32 8.15 0.71
C PHE A 52 3.09 7.25 0.52
N ILE A 53 3.28 6.00 0.10
CA ILE A 53 2.20 5.00 -0.02
C ILE A 53 1.47 4.82 1.32
N ILE A 54 2.22 4.66 2.42
CA ILE A 54 1.65 4.49 3.77
C ILE A 54 0.84 5.74 4.17
N THR A 55 1.39 6.92 3.93
CA THR A 55 0.71 8.19 4.24
C THR A 55 -0.61 8.32 3.49
N LEU A 56 -0.62 7.99 2.20
CA LEU A 56 -1.84 7.99 1.38
C LEU A 56 -2.86 6.95 1.87
N LEU A 57 -2.42 5.76 2.26
CA LEU A 57 -3.30 4.74 2.82
C LEU A 57 -3.96 5.21 4.13
N ILE A 58 -3.18 5.78 5.04
CA ILE A 58 -3.69 6.33 6.31
C ILE A 58 -4.66 7.47 6.03
N TYR A 59 -4.30 8.42 5.16
CA TYR A 59 -5.17 9.53 4.77
C TYR A 59 -6.50 9.02 4.20
N LYS A 60 -6.44 8.02 3.32
CA LYS A 60 -7.63 7.40 2.74
C LYS A 60 -8.50 6.73 3.80
N VAL A 61 -7.90 5.97 4.73
CA VAL A 61 -8.62 5.33 5.83
C VAL A 61 -9.32 6.36 6.72
N ILE A 62 -8.63 7.46 7.06
CA ILE A 62 -9.22 8.57 7.83
C ILE A 62 -10.40 9.18 7.07
N LYS A 63 -10.22 9.48 5.77
CA LYS A 63 -11.26 10.08 4.93
C LYS A 63 -12.47 9.16 4.74
N ASP A 64 -12.23 7.86 4.56
CA ASP A 64 -13.29 6.86 4.35
C ASP A 64 -14.06 6.55 5.64
N THR A 65 -13.41 6.72 6.80
CA THR A 65 -14.02 6.53 8.13
C THR A 65 -14.61 7.83 8.68
N ALA A 66 -14.27 8.99 8.10
CA ALA A 66 -14.79 10.27 8.56
C ALA A 66 -16.32 10.32 8.39
N PRO A 67 -17.07 10.74 9.42
CA PRO A 67 -18.51 10.91 9.30
C PRO A 67 -18.80 11.98 8.24
N LYS A 68 -19.59 11.62 7.23
CA LYS A 68 -20.10 12.59 6.26
C LYS A 68 -21.06 13.51 7.01
N LYS A 69 -20.67 14.79 7.17
CA LYS A 69 -21.59 15.85 7.57
C LYS A 69 -22.62 16.12 6.48
#